data_AF-A0A8T7B1J2-F1
#
_entry.id   AF-A0A8T7B1J2-F1
#
_cell.length_a   1.000
_cell.length_b   1.000
_cell.length_c   1.000
_cell.angle_alpha   90.00
_cell.angle_beta   90.00
_cell.angle_gamma   90.00
#
_symmetry.space_group_name_H-M   'P 1'
#
loop_
_entity.id
_entity.type
_entity.pdbx_description
1 polymer ?
#
loop_
_entity_poly.entity_id
_entity_poly.type
_entity_poly.pdbx_seq_one_letter_code
_entity_poly.pdbx_strand_id
1 'polypeptide(L)'
;GGTDSIAVRHASGRAVDTADLEAGRIYIRTHEAGRGALFAGTAEPPIGEGQNNLLLAHAYYVRPNTINDDGVPSLRRRQLGTGPALIDQEIIPGVEDLQVQFGIDSDGNGTVDRYVNPDNAALNAGPVVRAVRVWLRMRSESPEIGFTDTRTYTYADREYTPAADEADFRRLLVSRTIFLRNEAIPEASL
;
A
#
# COMPACT_ATOMS: atom_id res chain seq x y z
N GLY A 1 -19.37 5.35 -1.02
CA GLY A 1 -18.17 4.50 -1.05
C GLY A 1 -16.95 5.39 -0.93
N GLY A 2 -16.03 5.07 -0.03
CA GLY A 2 -14.82 5.87 0.21
C GLY A 2 -13.65 5.46 -0.69
N THR A 3 -12.59 6.25 -0.68
CA THR A 3 -11.27 5.84 -1.20
C THR A 3 -10.69 4.73 -0.33
N ASP A 4 -9.99 3.78 -0.93
CA ASP A 4 -9.21 2.79 -0.20
C ASP A 4 -7.93 3.41 0.37
N SER A 5 -7.34 2.69 1.32
CA SER A 5 -5.97 2.92 1.79
C SER A 5 -5.21 1.61 1.78
N ILE A 6 -3.90 1.66 1.50
CA ILE A 6 -3.05 0.47 1.47
C ILE A 6 -1.87 0.65 2.40
N ALA A 7 -1.65 -0.33 3.29
CA ALA A 7 -0.48 -0.39 4.15
C ALA A 7 0.43 -1.55 3.73
N VAL A 8 1.71 -1.26 3.52
CA VAL A 8 2.74 -2.23 3.17
C VAL A 8 3.80 -2.22 4.26
N ARG A 9 4.14 -3.40 4.78
CA ARG A 9 5.18 -3.58 5.80
C ARG A 9 6.11 -4.70 5.36
N HIS A 10 7.42 -4.46 5.37
CA HIS A 10 8.40 -5.46 4.97
C HIS A 10 9.77 -5.20 5.59
N ALA A 11 10.62 -6.23 5.63
CA ALA A 11 12.02 -6.10 5.96
C ALA A 11 12.79 -5.40 4.83
N SER A 12 13.79 -4.59 5.17
CA SER A 12 14.75 -4.07 4.18
C SER A 12 15.51 -5.21 3.51
N GLY A 13 15.85 -5.08 2.23
CA GLY A 13 16.66 -6.09 1.54
C GLY A 13 18.13 -6.14 2.00
N ARG A 14 18.61 -5.08 2.66
CA ARG A 14 19.96 -5.00 3.23
C ARG A 14 19.92 -5.34 4.72
N ALA A 15 20.83 -6.22 5.14
CA ALA A 15 21.10 -6.53 6.53
C ALA A 15 21.68 -5.31 7.26
N VAL A 16 21.40 -5.19 8.55
CA VAL A 16 21.96 -4.18 9.45
C VAL A 16 22.83 -4.89 10.48
N ASP A 17 24.11 -4.57 10.51
CA ASP A 17 25.03 -5.12 11.49
C ASP A 17 24.64 -4.65 12.90
N THR A 18 24.92 -5.46 13.92
CA THR A 18 24.60 -5.13 15.32
C THR A 18 25.19 -3.78 15.76
N ALA A 19 26.38 -3.44 15.26
CA ALA A 19 27.04 -2.16 15.55
C ALA A 19 26.35 -0.95 14.91
N ASP A 20 25.56 -1.15 13.85
CA ASP A 20 24.86 -0.11 13.10
C ASP A 20 23.39 0.04 13.53
N LEU A 21 22.96 -0.68 14.56
CA LEU A 21 21.62 -0.55 15.10
C LEU A 21 21.44 0.85 15.73
N GLU A 22 20.40 1.55 15.26
CA GLU A 22 20.01 2.86 15.76
C GLU A 22 18.86 2.77 16.78
N ALA A 23 18.97 3.55 17.87
CA ALA A 23 17.87 3.81 18.78
C ALA A 23 16.65 4.39 18.03
N GLY A 24 15.44 3.99 18.43
CA GLY A 24 14.21 4.50 17.84
C GLY A 24 13.84 3.91 16.47
N ARG A 25 14.62 2.98 15.91
CA ARG A 25 14.21 2.20 14.74
C ARG A 25 13.64 0.85 15.14
N ILE A 26 12.80 0.29 14.27
CA ILE A 26 12.24 -1.05 14.44
C ILE A 26 12.90 -1.98 13.43
N TYR A 27 13.32 -3.15 13.90
CA TYR A 27 13.99 -4.17 13.10
C TYR A 27 13.23 -5.48 13.19
N ILE A 28 13.33 -6.27 12.14
CA ILE A 28 13.02 -7.70 12.14
C ILE A 28 14.35 -8.42 12.26
N ARG A 29 14.48 -9.29 13.26
CA ARG A 29 15.57 -10.26 13.35
C ARG A 29 15.06 -11.63 12.91
N THR A 30 15.74 -12.26 11.97
CA THR A 30 15.44 -13.64 11.52
C THR A 30 16.64 -14.55 11.76
N HIS A 31 16.35 -15.72 12.31
CA HIS A 31 17.29 -16.81 12.51
C HIS A 31 16.99 -17.92 11.52
N GLU A 32 18.03 -18.59 11.03
CA GLU A 32 17.99 -19.61 9.96
C GLU A 32 17.04 -20.78 10.29
N ALA A 33 17.04 -21.22 11.55
CA ALA A 33 16.10 -22.22 12.09
C ALA A 33 14.63 -21.74 12.24
N GLY A 34 14.17 -20.75 11.44
CA GLY A 34 12.77 -20.34 11.37
C GLY A 34 12.25 -19.50 12.54
N ARG A 35 13.14 -18.99 13.41
CA ARG A 35 12.75 -18.09 14.51
C ARG A 35 12.87 -16.64 14.05
N GLY A 36 11.92 -15.81 14.44
CA GLY A 36 11.95 -14.38 14.13
C GLY A 36 11.40 -13.54 15.27
N ALA A 37 11.92 -12.33 15.42
CA ALA A 37 11.45 -11.37 16.41
C ALA A 37 11.50 -9.95 15.86
N LEU A 38 10.47 -9.16 16.18
CA LEU A 38 10.50 -7.71 16.04
C LEU A 38 11.16 -7.12 17.28
N PHE A 39 12.05 -6.14 17.10
CA PHE A 39 12.64 -5.41 18.21
C PHE A 39 12.87 -3.94 17.84
N ALA A 40 12.97 -3.09 18.85
CA ALA A 40 13.20 -1.66 18.68
C ALA A 40 14.51 -1.24 19.34
N GLY A 41 15.23 -0.34 18.68
CA GLY A 41 16.52 0.16 19.16
C GLY A 41 17.66 -0.85 18.99
N THR A 42 18.57 -0.86 19.96
CA THR A 42 19.88 -1.53 19.84
C THR A 42 19.98 -2.85 20.61
N ALA A 43 18.97 -3.19 21.41
CA ALA A 43 18.96 -4.42 22.20
C ALA A 43 18.38 -5.56 21.35
N GLU A 44 19.26 -6.41 20.81
CA GLU A 44 18.84 -7.56 20.02
C GLU A 44 18.10 -8.60 20.88
N PRO A 45 17.02 -9.21 20.36
CA PRO A 45 16.32 -10.29 21.05
C PRO A 45 17.19 -11.56 21.03
N PRO A 46 17.20 -12.35 22.12
CA PRO A 46 18.09 -13.51 22.27
C PRO A 46 17.57 -14.74 21.50
N ILE A 47 17.47 -14.64 20.17
CA ILE A 47 17.00 -15.73 19.30
C ILE A 47 18.13 -16.54 18.66
N GLY A 48 19.38 -16.28 19.06
CA GLY A 48 20.60 -16.87 18.49
C GLY A 48 21.24 -15.99 17.41
N GLU A 49 22.18 -16.57 16.66
CA GLU A 49 22.77 -15.93 15.47
C GLU A 49 21.67 -15.66 14.43
N GLY A 50 21.54 -14.41 14.02
CA GLY A 50 20.46 -14.00 13.15
C GLY A 50 20.79 -12.71 12.43
N GLN A 51 20.05 -12.47 11.36
CA GLN A 51 20.19 -11.28 10.54
C GLN A 51 19.20 -10.23 11.00
N ASN A 52 19.64 -8.99 11.17
CA ASN A 52 18.73 -7.86 11.38
C ASN A 52 18.42 -7.18 10.06
N ASN A 53 17.17 -6.81 9.86
CA ASN A 53 16.72 -6.01 8.73
C ASN A 53 15.79 -4.92 9.26
N LEU A 54 15.90 -3.71 8.72
CA LEU A 54 15.03 -2.60 9.11
C LEU A 54 13.59 -2.91 8.72
N LEU A 55 12.64 -2.69 9.63
CA LEU A 55 11.22 -2.72 9.30
C LEU A 55 10.85 -1.44 8.54
N LEU A 56 10.47 -1.60 7.29
CA LEU A 56 9.91 -0.53 6.46
C LEU A 56 8.39 -0.64 6.48
N ALA A 57 7.72 0.47 6.81
CA ALA A 57 6.26 0.54 6.86
C ALA A 57 5.78 1.79 6.13
N HIS A 58 4.92 1.61 5.12
CA HIS A 58 4.32 2.66 4.32
C HIS A 58 2.80 2.51 4.31
N ALA A 59 2.06 3.60 4.48
CA ALA A 59 0.62 3.65 4.29
C ALA A 59 0.27 4.72 3.26
N TYR A 60 -0.40 4.33 2.18
CA TYR A 60 -0.84 5.22 1.11
C TYR A 60 -2.33 5.47 1.22
N TYR A 61 -2.74 6.73 1.06
CA TYR A 61 -4.11 7.15 1.25
C TYR A 61 -4.37 8.49 0.55
N VAL A 62 -5.63 8.76 0.19
CA VAL A 62 -6.04 10.02 -0.43
C VAL A 62 -6.51 11.01 0.64
N ARG A 63 -6.15 12.28 0.48
CA ARG A 63 -6.69 13.41 1.25
C ARG A 63 -7.40 14.39 0.30
N PRO A 64 -8.39 15.16 0.80
CA PRO A 64 -9.09 16.16 -0.01
C PRO A 64 -8.24 17.40 -0.34
N ASN A 65 -7.10 17.59 0.32
CA ASN A 65 -6.26 18.80 0.22
C ASN A 65 -4.79 18.44 -0.05
N THR A 66 -4.03 19.36 -0.65
CA THR A 66 -2.56 19.26 -0.78
C THR A 66 -1.89 19.85 0.47
N ILE A 67 -0.55 19.93 0.48
CA ILE A 67 0.19 20.63 1.54
C ILE A 67 -0.03 22.15 1.47
N ASN A 68 -0.17 22.71 0.27
CA ASN A 68 -0.16 24.16 0.04
C ASN A 68 -1.52 24.74 -0.41
N ASP A 69 -2.49 23.90 -0.74
CA ASP A 69 -3.78 24.32 -1.29
C ASP A 69 -4.92 23.44 -0.77
N ASP A 70 -5.91 24.10 -0.17
CA ASP A 70 -7.14 23.48 0.32
C ASP A 70 -8.11 23.27 -0.84
N GLY A 71 -8.59 22.03 -1.00
CA GLY A 71 -9.52 21.66 -2.06
C GLY A 71 -8.89 20.92 -3.25
N VAL A 72 -7.55 20.87 -3.39
CA VAL A 72 -6.90 19.98 -4.36
C VAL A 72 -6.61 18.63 -3.70
N PRO A 73 -7.20 17.50 -4.13
CA PRO A 73 -6.97 16.23 -3.47
C PRO A 73 -5.58 15.70 -3.77
N SER A 74 -5.02 14.89 -2.89
CA SER A 74 -3.64 14.38 -3.01
C SER A 74 -3.51 12.95 -2.53
N LEU A 75 -2.67 12.18 -3.21
CA LEU A 75 -2.17 10.91 -2.71
C LEU A 75 -1.04 11.20 -1.74
N ARG A 76 -1.15 10.63 -0.54
CA ARG A 76 -0.17 10.78 0.53
C ARG A 76 0.40 9.44 0.95
N ARG A 77 1.60 9.49 1.53
CA ARG A 77 2.27 8.36 2.17
C ARG A 77 2.62 8.74 3.59
N ARG A 78 2.18 7.92 4.55
CA ARG A 78 2.77 7.87 5.89
C ARG A 78 3.85 6.82 5.95
N GLN A 79 4.97 7.14 6.58
CA GLN A 79 6.06 6.20 6.80
C GLN A 79 6.55 6.24 8.24
N LEU A 80 7.05 5.11 8.72
CA LEU A 80 7.72 5.05 10.02
C LEU A 80 9.09 5.72 9.91
N GLY A 81 9.32 6.76 10.73
CA GLY A 81 10.59 7.47 10.83
C GLY A 81 11.51 6.90 11.91
N THR A 82 12.59 7.62 12.19
CA THR A 82 13.44 7.33 13.37
C THR A 82 12.76 7.88 14.63
N GLY A 83 12.63 7.05 15.66
CA GLY A 83 11.74 7.28 16.81
C GLY A 83 10.30 6.79 16.54
N PRO A 84 9.35 6.92 17.47
CA PRO A 84 7.93 6.63 17.21
C PRO A 84 7.27 7.68 16.29
N ALA A 85 8.02 8.22 15.33
CA ALA A 85 7.59 9.28 14.43
C ALA A 85 6.88 8.68 13.22
N LEU A 86 5.70 9.21 12.90
CA LEU A 86 5.02 8.99 11.63
C LEU A 86 5.25 10.21 10.76
N ILE A 87 5.97 10.03 9.65
CA ILE A 87 6.26 11.10 8.69
C ILE A 87 5.18 11.05 7.61
N ASP A 88 4.44 12.14 7.45
CA ASP A 88 3.46 12.34 6.37
C ASP A 88 4.13 13.02 5.18
N GLN A 89 3.91 12.48 3.99
CA GLN A 89 4.46 13.01 2.75
C GLN A 89 3.37 13.06 1.68
N GLU A 90 3.26 14.19 0.99
CA GLU A 90 2.52 14.27 -0.27
C GLU A 90 3.32 13.61 -1.40
N ILE A 91 2.70 12.67 -2.10
CA ILE A 91 3.31 11.95 -3.21
C ILE A 91 2.97 12.63 -4.53
N ILE A 92 1.68 12.92 -4.74
CA ILE A 92 1.20 13.55 -5.96
C ILE A 92 -0.14 14.25 -5.71
N PRO A 93 -0.29 15.52 -6.14
CA PRO A 93 -1.58 16.21 -6.16
C PRO A 93 -2.50 15.65 -7.26
N GLY A 94 -3.78 15.99 -7.19
CA GLY A 94 -4.81 15.64 -8.18
C GLY A 94 -5.43 14.25 -8.02
N VAL A 95 -4.92 13.36 -7.16
CA VAL A 95 -5.51 12.02 -6.97
C VAL A 95 -6.79 12.13 -6.13
N GLU A 96 -7.95 11.86 -6.74
CA GLU A 96 -9.27 11.95 -6.11
C GLU A 96 -9.72 10.64 -5.46
N ASP A 97 -9.29 9.51 -6.03
CA ASP A 97 -9.71 8.18 -5.58
C ASP A 97 -8.62 7.13 -5.81
N LEU A 98 -8.36 6.33 -4.79
CA LEU A 98 -7.51 5.15 -4.82
C LEU A 98 -8.41 3.94 -4.58
N GLN A 99 -8.38 2.96 -5.49
CA GLN A 99 -9.05 1.68 -5.31
C GLN A 99 -8.06 0.55 -5.51
N VAL A 100 -8.23 -0.54 -4.76
CA VAL A 100 -7.36 -1.72 -4.86
C VAL A 100 -8.16 -3.01 -4.94
N GLN A 101 -7.64 -3.99 -5.69
CA GLN A 101 -8.12 -5.36 -5.67
C GLN A 101 -6.95 -6.33 -5.51
N PHE A 102 -7.23 -7.45 -4.87
CA PHE A 102 -6.25 -8.50 -4.61
C PHE A 102 -6.49 -9.69 -5.54
N GLY A 103 -5.47 -10.06 -6.30
CA GLY A 103 -5.45 -11.29 -7.09
C GLY A 103 -5.08 -12.46 -6.19
N ILE A 104 -6.04 -13.37 -5.99
CA ILE A 104 -5.90 -14.53 -5.11
C ILE A 104 -5.72 -15.82 -5.93
N ASP A 105 -4.78 -16.64 -5.45
CA ASP A 105 -4.52 -18.01 -5.85
C ASP A 105 -5.30 -18.91 -4.88
N SER A 106 -6.44 -19.42 -5.33
CA SER A 106 -7.41 -20.15 -4.51
C SER A 106 -7.17 -21.65 -4.53
N ASP A 107 -6.49 -22.18 -5.54
CA ASP A 107 -6.14 -23.60 -5.68
C ASP A 107 -4.66 -23.91 -5.36
N GLY A 108 -3.84 -22.88 -5.11
CA GLY A 108 -2.44 -23.00 -4.72
C GLY A 108 -1.48 -23.28 -5.87
N ASN A 109 -1.92 -23.15 -7.12
CA ASN A 109 -1.12 -23.49 -8.31
C ASN A 109 -0.08 -22.42 -8.69
N GLY A 110 -0.03 -21.29 -7.96
CA GLY A 110 0.90 -20.18 -8.21
C GLY A 110 0.37 -19.10 -9.15
N THR A 111 -0.85 -19.22 -9.64
CA THR A 111 -1.48 -18.26 -10.58
C THR A 111 -2.68 -17.55 -9.95
N VAL A 112 -3.06 -16.40 -10.51
CA VAL A 112 -4.22 -15.65 -10.02
C VAL A 112 -5.49 -16.23 -10.64
N ASP A 113 -6.40 -16.75 -9.81
CA ASP A 113 -7.70 -17.26 -10.26
C ASP A 113 -8.73 -16.15 -10.42
N ARG A 114 -8.75 -15.21 -9.47
CA ARG A 114 -9.71 -14.10 -9.43
C ARG A 114 -9.19 -12.90 -8.66
N TYR A 115 -9.79 -11.75 -8.94
CA TYR A 115 -9.58 -10.51 -8.20
C TYR A 115 -10.74 -10.26 -7.24
N VAL A 116 -10.43 -9.83 -6.02
CA VAL A 116 -11.42 -9.53 -4.98
C VAL A 116 -11.15 -8.17 -4.33
N ASN A 117 -12.20 -7.52 -3.84
CA ASN A 117 -12.09 -6.26 -3.09
C ASN A 117 -11.49 -6.49 -1.68
N PRO A 118 -11.00 -5.44 -1.00
CA PRO A 118 -10.35 -5.54 0.30
C PRO A 118 -11.21 -6.12 1.43
N ASP A 119 -12.53 -5.99 1.32
CA ASP A 119 -13.52 -6.48 2.29
C ASP A 119 -14.00 -7.91 2.02
N ASN A 120 -13.48 -8.55 0.97
CA ASN A 120 -13.90 -9.90 0.59
C ASN A 120 -13.40 -10.93 1.60
N ALA A 121 -14.32 -11.76 2.11
CA ALA A 121 -14.04 -12.79 3.11
C ALA A 121 -13.00 -13.82 2.67
N ALA A 122 -12.79 -14.02 1.36
CA ALA A 122 -11.74 -14.91 0.85
C ALA A 122 -10.35 -14.52 1.39
N LEU A 123 -10.08 -13.22 1.59
CA LEU A 123 -8.78 -12.73 2.09
C LEU A 123 -8.49 -13.16 3.53
N ASN A 124 -9.52 -13.54 4.31
CA ASN A 124 -9.35 -14.01 5.69
C ASN A 124 -8.96 -15.49 5.78
N ALA A 125 -9.16 -16.26 4.70
CA ALA A 125 -8.94 -17.70 4.67
C ALA A 125 -7.47 -18.10 4.39
N GLY A 126 -6.55 -17.13 4.46
CA GLY A 126 -5.14 -17.32 4.12
C GLY A 126 -4.82 -17.63 2.64
N PRO A 127 -5.64 -17.24 1.63
CA PRO A 127 -5.26 -17.47 0.24
C PRO A 127 -3.96 -16.73 -0.07
N VAL A 128 -3.17 -17.30 -0.97
CA VAL A 128 -1.94 -16.65 -1.38
C VAL A 128 -2.30 -15.48 -2.29
N VAL A 129 -2.17 -14.25 -1.78
CA VAL A 129 -2.26 -13.05 -2.59
C VAL A 129 -1.04 -13.00 -3.52
N ARG A 130 -1.27 -13.18 -4.83
CA ARG A 130 -0.22 -13.20 -5.87
C ARG A 130 -0.15 -11.90 -6.65
N ALA A 131 -1.17 -11.06 -6.60
CA ALA A 131 -1.16 -9.78 -7.28
C ALA A 131 -1.98 -8.72 -6.54
N VAL A 132 -1.65 -7.46 -6.79
CA VAL A 132 -2.46 -6.30 -6.40
C VAL A 132 -2.72 -5.49 -7.65
N ARG A 133 -3.99 -5.21 -7.93
CA ARG A 133 -4.38 -4.24 -8.95
C ARG A 133 -4.77 -2.93 -8.26
N VAL A 134 -4.18 -1.84 -8.73
CA VAL A 134 -4.38 -0.50 -8.18
C VAL A 134 -4.95 0.39 -9.26
N TRP A 135 -5.95 1.19 -8.91
CA TRP A 135 -6.47 2.27 -9.74
C TRP A 135 -6.29 3.60 -9.02
N LEU A 136 -5.92 4.63 -9.80
CA LEU A 136 -5.94 6.01 -9.37
C LEU A 136 -6.80 6.80 -10.34
N ARG A 137 -7.85 7.45 -9.83
CA ARG A 137 -8.58 8.48 -10.58
C ARG A 137 -7.99 9.84 -10.20
N MET A 138 -7.56 10.57 -11.21
CA MET A 138 -6.84 11.83 -11.06
C MET A 138 -7.56 12.94 -11.80
N ARG A 139 -7.49 14.16 -11.27
CA ARG A 139 -7.94 15.38 -11.93
C ARG A 139 -6.80 16.40 -12.07
N SER A 140 -6.96 17.37 -12.97
CA SER A 140 -6.14 18.58 -13.00
C SER A 140 -6.29 19.37 -11.70
N GLU A 141 -5.27 20.13 -11.32
CA GLU A 141 -5.31 20.97 -10.12
C GLU A 141 -6.27 22.15 -10.28
N SER A 142 -6.41 22.66 -11.51
CA SER A 142 -7.33 23.76 -11.85
C SER A 142 -8.43 23.29 -12.80
N PRO A 143 -9.64 23.90 -12.71
CA PRO A 143 -10.69 23.68 -13.70
C PRO A 143 -10.29 24.28 -15.04
N GLU A 144 -10.83 23.75 -16.12
CA GLU A 144 -10.67 24.26 -17.46
C GLU A 144 -11.95 24.97 -17.91
N ILE A 145 -11.82 26.27 -18.22
CA ILE A 145 -12.96 27.10 -18.61
C ILE A 145 -13.55 26.57 -19.93
N GLY A 146 -14.86 26.30 -19.92
CA GLY A 146 -15.58 25.81 -21.09
C GLY A 146 -15.43 24.31 -21.34
N PHE A 147 -14.76 23.58 -20.45
CA PHE A 147 -14.71 22.12 -20.46
C PHE A 147 -15.79 21.54 -19.53
N THR A 148 -16.39 20.42 -19.92
CA THR A 148 -17.31 19.66 -19.06
C THR A 148 -17.05 18.18 -19.27
N ASP A 149 -16.62 17.50 -18.21
CA ASP A 149 -16.38 16.06 -18.23
C ASP A 149 -17.68 15.28 -18.07
N THR A 150 -18.20 14.79 -19.19
CA THR A 150 -19.42 13.95 -19.21
C THR A 150 -19.10 12.45 -19.18
N ARG A 151 -17.83 12.06 -19.02
CA ARG A 151 -17.44 10.66 -19.04
C ARG A 151 -17.82 9.95 -17.75
N THR A 152 -18.31 8.73 -17.90
CA THR A 152 -18.46 7.78 -16.80
C THR A 152 -17.19 6.92 -16.69
N TYR A 153 -16.58 6.92 -15.52
CA TYR A 153 -15.43 6.11 -15.17
C TYR A 153 -15.89 4.86 -14.44
N THR A 154 -15.56 3.70 -14.99
CA THR A 154 -15.82 2.40 -14.35
C THR A 154 -14.48 1.73 -14.03
N TYR A 155 -14.23 1.46 -12.75
CA TYR A 155 -12.97 0.89 -12.26
C TYR A 155 -13.15 0.20 -10.91
N ALA A 156 -12.38 -0.84 -10.62
CA ALA A 156 -12.64 -1.73 -9.49
C ALA A 156 -14.12 -2.16 -9.49
N ASP A 157 -14.87 -1.81 -8.44
CA ASP A 157 -16.31 -2.00 -8.28
C ASP A 157 -17.08 -0.65 -8.28
N ARG A 158 -16.47 0.39 -8.86
CA ARG A 158 -16.97 1.76 -8.88
C ARG A 158 -17.44 2.18 -10.26
N GLU A 159 -18.46 3.02 -10.23
CA GLU A 159 -18.89 3.86 -11.32
C GLU A 159 -18.94 5.30 -10.83
N TYR A 160 -18.34 6.22 -11.58
CA TYR A 160 -18.30 7.64 -11.24
C TYR A 160 -18.47 8.51 -12.47
N THR A 161 -19.36 9.49 -12.38
CA THR A 161 -19.54 10.55 -13.39
C THR A 161 -19.41 11.89 -12.66
N PRO A 162 -18.45 12.75 -13.04
CA PRO A 162 -18.35 14.09 -12.47
C PRO A 162 -19.65 14.87 -12.65
N ALA A 163 -20.02 15.70 -11.67
CA ALA A 163 -21.22 16.52 -11.71
C ALA A 163 -20.92 17.94 -11.21
N ALA A 164 -21.76 18.90 -11.63
CA ALA A 164 -21.65 20.31 -11.24
C ALA A 164 -20.22 20.86 -11.44
N ASP A 165 -19.69 21.55 -10.43
CA ASP A 165 -18.35 22.16 -10.42
C ASP A 165 -17.21 21.13 -10.54
N GLU A 166 -17.44 19.87 -10.14
CA GLU A 166 -16.46 18.81 -10.37
C GLU A 166 -16.29 18.53 -11.87
N ALA A 167 -17.29 18.79 -12.71
CA ALA A 167 -17.23 18.45 -14.14
C ALA A 167 -16.22 19.30 -14.92
N ASP A 168 -15.80 20.45 -14.40
CA ASP A 168 -14.91 21.38 -15.12
C ASP A 168 -13.43 20.94 -15.07
N PHE A 169 -13.12 19.79 -14.47
CA PHE A 169 -11.75 19.29 -14.34
C PHE A 169 -11.42 18.18 -15.33
N ARG A 170 -10.27 18.31 -16.02
CA ARG A 170 -9.70 17.24 -16.85
C ARG A 170 -9.33 16.07 -15.95
N ARG A 171 -9.75 14.86 -16.33
CA ARG A 171 -9.51 13.65 -15.53
C ARG A 171 -8.90 12.50 -16.31
N LEU A 172 -8.06 11.76 -15.61
CA LEU A 172 -7.38 10.56 -16.07
C LEU A 172 -7.65 9.42 -15.07
N LEU A 173 -7.92 8.23 -15.59
CA LEU A 173 -7.94 7.00 -14.82
C LEU A 173 -6.74 6.16 -15.24
N VAL A 174 -5.88 5.83 -14.27
CA VAL A 174 -4.74 4.93 -14.48
C VAL A 174 -4.93 3.66 -13.67
N SER A 175 -4.45 2.53 -14.19
CA SER A 175 -4.43 1.28 -13.46
C SER A 175 -3.10 0.54 -13.64
N ARG A 176 -2.71 -0.23 -12.63
CA ARG A 176 -1.54 -1.09 -12.69
C ARG A 176 -1.78 -2.37 -11.91
N THR A 177 -1.36 -3.50 -12.48
CA THR A 177 -1.28 -4.78 -11.77
C THR A 177 0.18 -5.02 -11.37
N ILE A 178 0.40 -5.31 -10.09
CA ILE A 178 1.70 -5.66 -9.51
C ILE A 178 1.62 -7.11 -9.05
N PHE A 179 2.51 -7.96 -9.57
CA PHE A 179 2.65 -9.34 -9.10
C PHE A 179 3.55 -9.39 -7.86
N LEU A 180 3.11 -10.12 -6.85
CA LEU A 180 3.81 -10.34 -5.59
C LEU A 180 4.55 -11.66 -5.65
N ARG A 181 5.82 -11.64 -5.28
CA ARG A 181 6.65 -12.85 -5.11
C ARG A 181 6.54 -13.36 -3.68
N ASN A 182 5.33 -13.57 -3.20
CA ASN A 182 5.12 -14.22 -1.92
C ASN A 182 5.26 -15.73 -2.13
N GLU A 183 6.17 -16.37 -1.41
CA GLU A 183 6.19 -17.83 -1.34
C GLU A 183 4.99 -18.31 -0.53
N ALA A 184 4.33 -19.37 -1.00
CA ALA A 184 3.37 -20.06 -0.16
C ALA A 184 4.17 -20.66 0.99
N ILE A 185 3.85 -20.30 2.23
CA ILE A 185 4.37 -21.03 3.38
C ILE A 185 3.73 -22.42 3.29
N PRO A 186 4.49 -23.51 3.09
CA PRO A 186 3.92 -24.84 3.12
C PRO A 186 3.31 -25.03 4.51
N GLU A 187 2.05 -25.46 4.58
CA GLU A 187 1.47 -25.95 5.84
C GLU A 187 2.45 -26.98 6.41
N ALA A 188 3.07 -26.67 7.54
CA ALA A 188 3.90 -27.61 8.24
C ALA A 188 3.00 -28.79 8.61
N SER A 189 3.24 -29.95 8.01
CA SER A 189 2.56 -31.18 8.40
C SER A 189 2.90 -31.44 9.87
N LEU A 190 1.92 -31.21 10.75
CA LEU A 190 1.97 -31.61 12.17
C LEU A 190 1.86 -33.13 12.30
#